data_AF-A0A8D8LQE8-F1
#
_entry.id   AF-A0A8D8LQE8-F1
#
_cell.length_a   1.000
_cell.length_b   1.000
_cell.length_c   1.000
_cell.angle_alpha   90.00
_cell.angle_beta   90.00
_cell.angle_gamma   90.00
#
_symmetry.space_group_name_H-M   'P 1'
#
loop_
_entity.id
_entity.type
_entity.pdbx_description
1 polymer ?
#
loop_
_entity_poly.entity_id
_entity_poly.type
_entity_poly.pdbx_seq_one_letter_code
_entity_poly.pdbx_strand_id
1 'polypeptide(L)'
;DSVDVLTLFPVDTDRRLLMCRFSVYLSWWRCHHNQDQEKEKSSEEKLKEALKKEEEEQKAAERLLKMDERKRGYNSMISVKEPSAEEMEAFMMKRARPEDPMA
;
A
#
# COMPACT_ATOMS: atom_id res chain seq x y z
N ASP A 1 35.02 29.23 -35.54
CA ASP A 1 33.88 29.73 -34.75
C ASP A 1 33.21 28.56 -34.05
N SER A 2 33.00 28.45 -32.75
CA SER A 2 33.40 29.20 -31.57
C SER A 2 33.00 28.31 -30.39
N VAL A 3 34.00 27.81 -29.66
CA VAL A 3 34.00 27.33 -28.27
C VAL A 3 33.04 26.20 -27.85
N ASP A 4 33.65 25.03 -27.65
CA ASP A 4 33.13 23.90 -26.88
C ASP A 4 32.76 24.32 -25.45
N VAL A 5 31.52 24.05 -25.04
CA VAL A 5 30.97 24.35 -23.69
C VAL A 5 31.53 23.38 -22.62
N LEU A 6 32.68 22.75 -22.89
CA LEU A 6 33.33 21.77 -22.02
C LEU A 6 34.38 22.39 -21.07
N THR A 7 34.49 23.72 -20.98
CA THR A 7 35.42 24.41 -20.08
C THR A 7 34.75 25.35 -19.08
N LEU A 8 33.58 24.99 -18.56
CA LEU A 8 33.06 25.52 -17.29
C LEU A 8 33.00 24.39 -16.23
N PHE A 9 34.14 23.73 -16.01
CA PHE A 9 34.37 23.01 -14.77
C PHE A 9 35.01 23.98 -13.76
N PRO A 10 34.30 24.40 -12.70
CA PRO A 10 34.96 24.95 -11.53
C PRO A 10 35.80 23.83 -10.89
N VAL A 11 37.12 23.93 -11.02
CA VAL A 11 38.09 23.13 -10.27
C VAL A 11 38.14 23.68 -8.84
N ASP A 12 37.14 23.34 -8.04
CA ASP A 12 37.22 23.46 -6.57
C ASP A 12 36.68 22.16 -5.96
N THR A 13 37.51 21.12 -6.05
CA THR A 13 37.28 19.84 -5.37
C THR A 13 37.75 19.93 -3.93
N ASP A 14 36.94 20.55 -3.06
CA ASP A 14 37.04 20.28 -1.62
C ASP A 14 36.41 18.91 -1.32
N ARG A 15 37.23 17.86 -1.48
CA ARG A 15 36.90 16.46 -1.16
C ARG A 15 36.35 16.28 0.26
N ARG A 16 36.73 17.18 1.19
CA ARG A 16 36.23 17.23 2.58
C ARG A 16 34.78 17.70 2.68
N LEU A 17 34.36 18.71 1.91
CA LEU A 17 32.97 19.17 1.89
C LEU A 17 32.06 18.15 1.20
N LEU A 18 32.54 17.47 0.15
CA LEU A 18 31.85 16.31 -0.43
C LEU A 18 31.66 15.19 0.60
N MET A 19 32.67 14.84 1.41
CA MET A 19 32.53 13.82 2.46
C MET A 19 31.60 14.23 3.62
N CYS A 20 31.62 15.50 4.06
CA CYS A 20 30.67 16.00 5.06
C CYS A 20 29.24 16.05 4.52
N ARG A 21 29.05 16.44 3.25
CA ARG A 21 27.74 16.49 2.60
C ARG A 21 27.22 15.09 2.26
N PHE A 22 28.10 14.15 1.90
CA PHE A 22 27.78 12.73 1.69
C PHE A 22 27.43 12.02 3.01
N SER A 23 28.09 12.36 4.12
CA SER A 23 27.77 11.84 5.47
C SER A 23 26.38 12.29 5.96
N VAL A 24 26.03 13.57 5.76
CA VAL A 24 24.69 14.09 6.07
C VAL A 24 23.64 13.48 5.15
N TYR A 25 23.96 13.30 3.85
CA TYR A 25 23.06 12.67 2.88
C TYR A 25 22.83 11.18 3.17
N LEU A 26 23.86 10.42 3.56
CA LEU A 26 23.73 9.02 3.97
C LEU A 26 22.93 8.87 5.27
N SER A 27 23.11 9.78 6.21
CA SER A 27 22.38 9.76 7.49
C SER A 27 20.90 10.11 7.29
N TRP A 28 20.60 11.09 6.44
CA TRP A 28 19.23 11.41 6.04
C TRP A 28 18.59 10.30 5.21
N TRP A 29 19.29 9.74 4.22
CA TRP A 29 18.82 8.60 3.41
C TRP A 29 18.55 7.38 4.29
N ARG A 30 19.42 7.08 5.26
CA ARG A 30 19.23 5.95 6.18
C ARG A 30 18.04 6.16 7.12
N CYS A 31 17.74 7.40 7.52
CA CYS A 31 16.58 7.71 8.36
C CYS A 31 15.27 7.68 7.54
N HIS A 32 15.29 8.24 6.32
CA HIS A 32 14.18 8.20 5.38
C HIS A 32 13.86 6.74 4.96
N HIS A 33 14.87 5.95 4.61
CA HIS A 33 14.71 4.55 4.22
C HIS A 33 14.16 3.68 5.36
N ASN A 34 14.50 3.96 6.62
CA ASN A 34 13.88 3.28 7.77
C ASN A 34 12.41 3.67 7.94
N GLN A 35 12.06 4.94 7.76
CA GLN A 35 10.65 5.38 7.81
C GLN A 35 9.83 4.79 6.67
N ASP A 36 10.39 4.67 5.47
CA ASP A 36 9.71 4.04 4.33
C ASP A 36 9.47 2.55 4.61
N GLN A 37 10.50 1.83 5.08
CA GLN A 37 10.40 0.42 5.48
C GLN A 37 9.34 0.18 6.57
N GLU A 38 9.20 1.07 7.54
CA GLU A 38 8.21 0.94 8.61
C GLU A 38 6.79 1.18 8.09
N LYS A 39 6.60 2.16 7.20
CA LYS A 39 5.32 2.42 6.55
C LYS A 39 4.89 1.24 5.68
N GLU A 40 5.79 0.69 4.87
CA GLU A 40 5.53 -0.46 4.01
C GLU A 40 5.08 -1.69 4.82
N LYS A 41 5.80 -2.00 5.91
CA LYS A 41 5.41 -3.10 6.83
C LYS A 41 4.02 -2.86 7.43
N SER A 42 3.74 -1.62 7.84
CA SER A 42 2.44 -1.29 8.42
C SER A 42 1.29 -1.40 7.41
N SER A 43 1.51 -1.10 6.13
CA SER A 43 0.49 -1.27 5.08
C SER A 43 0.24 -2.75 4.76
N GLU A 44 1.28 -3.57 4.72
CA GLU A 44 1.12 -5.02 4.48
C GLU A 44 0.37 -5.72 5.62
N GLU A 45 0.62 -5.32 6.87
CA GLU A 45 -0.07 -5.86 8.02
C GLU A 45 -1.57 -5.54 8.00
N LYS A 46 -1.93 -4.31 7.63
CA LYS A 46 -3.33 -3.91 7.50
C LYS A 46 -4.03 -4.61 6.34
N LEU A 47 -3.36 -4.79 5.20
CA LEU A 47 -3.90 -5.56 4.09
C LEU A 47 -4.19 -7.01 4.50
N LYS A 48 -3.28 -7.65 5.24
CA LYS A 48 -3.48 -9.01 5.79
C LYS A 48 -4.65 -9.06 6.78
N GLU A 49 -4.84 -8.03 7.59
CA GLU A 49 -5.97 -7.92 8.50
C GLU A 49 -7.30 -7.75 7.73
N ALA A 50 -7.30 -6.91 6.69
CA ALA A 50 -8.44 -6.70 5.81
C ALA A 50 -8.86 -7.99 5.09
N LEU A 51 -7.91 -8.79 4.59
CA LEU A 51 -8.19 -10.09 3.97
C LEU A 51 -8.87 -11.07 4.92
N LYS A 52 -8.46 -11.11 6.20
CA LYS A 52 -9.09 -11.98 7.20
C LYS A 52 -10.53 -11.56 7.50
N LYS A 53 -10.77 -10.25 7.65
CA LYS A 53 -12.11 -9.69 7.88
C LYS A 53 -13.04 -10.01 6.72
N GLU A 54 -12.56 -9.87 5.48
CA GLU A 54 -13.34 -10.17 4.28
C GLU A 54 -13.77 -11.66 4.25
N GLU A 55 -12.87 -12.58 4.58
CA GLU A 55 -13.22 -14.01 4.66
C GLU A 55 -14.24 -14.33 5.76
N GLU A 56 -14.17 -13.64 6.90
CA GLU A 56 -15.14 -13.77 7.98
C GLU A 56 -16.52 -13.25 7.57
N GLU A 57 -16.55 -12.10 6.88
CA GLU A 57 -17.77 -11.52 6.33
C GLU A 57 -18.40 -12.42 5.25
N GLN A 58 -17.60 -13.00 4.36
CA GLN A 58 -18.07 -13.97 3.38
C GLN A 58 -18.69 -15.19 4.06
N LYS A 59 -18.03 -15.75 5.08
CA LYS A 59 -18.56 -16.90 5.85
C LYS A 59 -19.85 -16.54 6.57
N ALA A 60 -19.94 -15.34 7.14
CA ALA A 60 -21.15 -14.85 7.80
C ALA A 60 -22.29 -14.67 6.78
N ALA A 61 -22.00 -14.09 5.62
CA ALA A 61 -22.95 -13.94 4.52
C ALA A 61 -23.45 -15.29 4.01
N GLU A 62 -22.55 -16.25 3.79
CA GLU A 62 -22.91 -17.63 3.43
C GLU A 62 -23.79 -18.29 4.48
N ARG A 63 -23.45 -18.12 5.77
CA ARG A 63 -24.25 -18.68 6.86
C ARG A 63 -25.66 -18.08 6.86
N LEU A 64 -25.79 -16.78 6.63
CA LEU A 64 -27.07 -16.09 6.52
C LEU A 64 -27.86 -16.52 5.27
N LEU A 65 -27.17 -16.75 4.14
CA LEU A 65 -27.76 -17.24 2.90
C LEU A 65 -28.24 -18.68 3.01
N LYS A 66 -27.54 -19.52 3.79
CA LYS A 66 -27.92 -20.91 4.07
C LYS A 66 -29.11 -21.03 5.02
N MET A 67 -29.47 -19.97 5.76
CA MET A 67 -30.66 -19.99 6.62
C MET A 67 -31.94 -19.83 5.78
N ASP A 68 -33.01 -20.51 6.20
CA ASP A 68 -34.34 -20.39 5.57
C ASP A 68 -34.77 -18.92 5.46
N GLU A 69 -35.30 -18.53 4.30
CA GLU A 69 -35.70 -17.16 3.99
C GLU A 69 -36.68 -16.58 5.03
N ARG A 70 -37.58 -17.41 5.58
CA ARG A 70 -38.52 -17.01 6.64
C ARG A 70 -37.84 -16.71 7.99
N LYS A 71 -36.73 -17.39 8.29
CA LYS A 71 -35.98 -17.23 9.55
C LYS A 71 -34.89 -16.17 9.46
N ARG A 72 -34.49 -15.78 8.25
CA ARG A 72 -33.58 -14.67 7.99
C ARG A 72 -34.29 -13.36 8.34
N GLY A 73 -34.21 -12.97 9.62
CA GLY A 73 -34.90 -11.79 10.15
C GLY A 73 -34.60 -10.54 9.32
N TYR A 74 -35.63 -9.72 9.09
CA TYR A 74 -35.48 -8.48 8.32
C TYR A 74 -34.44 -7.58 8.98
N ASN A 75 -33.31 -7.40 8.31
CA ASN A 75 -32.30 -6.46 8.77
C ASN A 75 -32.56 -5.10 8.12
N SER A 76 -33.45 -4.32 8.74
CA SER A 76 -33.89 -3.03 8.19
C SER A 76 -33.08 -1.82 8.66
N MET A 77 -32.11 -1.98 9.58
CA MET A 77 -31.32 -0.85 10.11
C MET A 77 -29.81 -1.15 10.24
N ILE A 78 -29.12 -1.41 9.13
CA ILE A 78 -27.64 -1.45 9.10
C ILE A 78 -27.09 -0.04 8.93
N SER A 79 -26.17 0.36 9.81
CA SER A 79 -25.32 1.53 9.58
C SER A 79 -24.27 1.19 8.53
N VAL A 80 -24.44 1.72 7.32
CA VAL A 80 -23.47 1.55 6.23
C VAL A 80 -22.29 2.48 6.47
N LYS A 81 -21.11 1.90 6.73
CA LYS A 81 -19.85 2.64 6.76
C LYS A 81 -19.22 2.60 5.37
N GLU A 82 -18.59 3.69 4.95
CA GLU A 82 -17.79 3.70 3.73
C GLU A 82 -16.62 2.72 3.87
N PRO A 83 -16.43 1.78 2.92
CA PRO A 83 -15.33 0.82 2.96
C PRO A 83 -13.99 1.55 2.82
N SER A 84 -13.01 1.14 3.59
CA SER A 84 -11.65 1.69 3.50
C SER A 84 -10.92 1.21 2.24
N ALA A 85 -9.84 1.91 1.84
CA ALA A 85 -9.08 1.56 0.64
C ALA A 85 -8.48 0.13 0.72
N GLU A 86 -7.99 -0.27 1.89
CA GLU A 86 -7.40 -1.60 2.11
C GLU A 86 -8.46 -2.72 2.08
N GLU A 87 -9.66 -2.45 2.61
CA GLU A 87 -10.81 -3.38 2.51
C GLU A 87 -11.32 -3.50 1.07
N MET A 88 -11.33 -2.39 0.33
CA MET A 88 -11.72 -2.38 -1.09
C MET A 88 -10.73 -3.17 -1.95
N GLU A 89 -9.43 -3.02 -1.69
CA GLU A 89 -8.38 -3.81 -2.36
C GLU A 89 -8.50 -5.30 -2.04
N ALA A 90 -8.68 -5.66 -0.76
CA ALA A 90 -8.89 -7.05 -0.34
C ALA A 90 -10.09 -7.69 -1.06
N PHE A 91 -11.21 -6.97 -1.17
CA PHE A 91 -12.39 -7.42 -1.91
C PHE A 91 -12.11 -7.64 -3.40
N MET A 92 -11.36 -6.74 -4.05
CA MET A 92 -10.98 -6.89 -5.46
C MET A 92 -10.10 -8.12 -5.67
N MET A 93 -9.12 -8.35 -4.81
CA MET A 93 -8.24 -9.53 -4.87
C MET A 93 -9.02 -10.83 -4.75
N LYS A 94 -9.99 -10.91 -3.83
CA LYS A 94 -10.80 -12.13 -3.63
C LYS A 94 -11.79 -12.39 -4.76
N ARG A 95 -12.32 -11.33 -5.38
CA ARG A 95 -13.29 -11.41 -6.47
C ARG A 95 -12.65 -11.81 -7.81
N ALA A 96 -11.37 -11.51 -8.02
CA ALA A 96 -10.67 -11.79 -9.27
C ALA A 96 -10.76 -13.28 -9.65
N ARG A 97 -11.13 -13.57 -10.90
CA ARG A 97 -11.25 -14.93 -11.44
C ARG A 97 -10.12 -15.19 -12.43
N PRO A 98 -9.05 -15.92 -12.06
CA PRO A 98 -7.89 -16.09 -12.94
C PRO A 98 -8.15 -17.04 -14.13
N GLU A 99 -9.22 -17.84 -14.09
CA GLU A 99 -9.51 -18.89 -15.07
C GLU A 99 -10.37 -18.42 -16.26
N ASP A 100 -10.95 -17.21 -16.19
CA ASP A 100 -11.82 -16.68 -17.24
C ASP A 100 -11.04 -15.67 -18.10
N PRO A 101 -10.80 -15.94 -19.40
CA PRO A 101 -10.02 -15.06 -20.27
C PRO A 101 -10.69 -13.72 -20.59
N MET A 102 -11.96 -13.54 -20.21
CA MET A 102 -12.68 -12.27 -20.29
C MET A 102 -12.74 -11.53 -18.93
N ALA A 103 -12.17 -12.10 -17.86
CA ALA A 103 -12.12 -11.52 -16.53
C ALA A 103 -10.83 -10.76 -16.23
#